data_AF-A0A7C7BN28-F1
#
_entry.id   AF-A0A7C7BN28-F1
#
_cell.length_a   1.000
_cell.length_b   1.000
_cell.length_c   1.000
_cell.angle_alpha   90.00
_cell.angle_beta   90.00
_cell.angle_gamma   90.00
#
_symmetry.space_group_name_H-M   'P 1'
#
loop_
_entity.id
_entity.type
_entity.pdbx_description
1 polymer ?
#
loop_
_entity_poly.entity_id
_entity_poly.type
_entity_poly.pdbx_seq_one_letter_code
_entity_poly.pdbx_strand_id
1 'polypeptide(L)'
;MSKKAEKKKGSFLSEHKTKLIALAVLMLATYITFLPALENEFTNWDDPKYIIDNHIIKDLSWERTRAIFMDEERKSGLYAPLTYLSWAVEFSYVNLEPYVYHR
;
A
#
# COMPACT_ATOMS: atom_id res chain seq x y z
N MET A 1 -9.59 58.25 23.60
CA MET A 1 -9.56 57.48 22.33
C MET A 1 -8.32 56.59 22.34
N SER A 2 -8.44 55.32 22.73
CA SER A 2 -7.31 54.38 22.73
C SER A 2 -7.44 53.46 21.51
N LYS A 3 -6.53 53.60 20.55
CA LYS A 3 -6.44 52.72 19.37
C LYS A 3 -5.89 51.37 19.84
N LYS A 4 -6.74 50.36 19.93
CA LYS A 4 -6.33 48.97 20.18
C LYS A 4 -5.62 48.47 18.91
N ALA A 5 -4.32 48.20 19.01
CA ALA A 5 -3.51 47.70 17.91
C ALA A 5 -4.01 46.31 17.48
N GLU A 6 -4.48 46.19 16.24
CA GLU A 6 -4.76 44.90 15.62
C GLU A 6 -3.44 44.16 15.37
N LYS A 7 -3.22 43.10 16.15
CA LYS A 7 -2.09 42.19 15.97
C LYS A 7 -2.37 41.37 14.70
N LYS A 8 -1.65 41.65 13.60
CA LYS A 8 -1.68 40.80 12.39
C LYS A 8 -1.34 39.36 12.81
N LYS A 9 -2.33 38.46 12.73
CA LYS A 9 -2.07 37.01 12.86
C LYS A 9 -1.13 36.61 11.72
N GLY A 10 0.05 36.10 12.08
CA GLY A 10 0.96 35.50 11.12
C GLY A 10 0.30 34.33 10.41
N SER A 11 0.68 34.07 9.16
CA SER A 11 0.26 32.86 8.46
C SER A 11 0.71 31.63 9.26
N PHE A 12 -0.15 30.63 9.44
CA PHE A 12 0.18 29.36 10.11
C PHE A 12 1.48 28.75 9.56
N LEU A 13 1.70 28.85 8.25
CA LEU A 13 2.91 28.39 7.57
C LEU A 13 4.16 29.14 8.01
N SER A 14 4.06 30.44 8.31
CA SER A 14 5.19 31.22 8.82
C SER A 14 5.54 30.88 10.27
N GLU A 15 4.53 30.58 11.10
CA GLU A 15 4.73 30.24 12.52
C GLU A 15 5.36 28.85 12.70
N HIS A 16 5.21 27.97 11.70
CA HIS A 16 5.70 26.59 11.77
C HIS A 16 6.69 26.23 10.66
N LYS A 17 7.21 27.21 9.93
CA LYS A 17 8.09 27.02 8.76
C LYS A 17 9.21 26.01 9.02
N THR A 18 9.95 26.16 10.12
CA THR A 18 11.07 25.26 10.46
C THR A 18 10.61 23.83 10.72
N LYS A 19 9.46 23.65 11.39
CA LYS A 19 8.89 22.32 11.65
C LYS A 19 8.41 21.65 10.36
N LEU A 20 7.79 22.41 9.46
CA LEU A 20 7.36 21.91 8.15
C LEU A 20 8.55 21.53 7.27
N ILE A 21 9.63 22.31 7.29
CA ILE A 21 10.88 21.95 6.60
C ILE A 21 11.47 20.67 7.20
N ALA A 22 11.56 20.57 8.53
CA ALA A 22 12.08 19.37 9.19
C ALA A 22 11.23 18.13 8.85
N LEU A 23 9.90 18.26 8.84
CA LEU A 23 9.00 17.19 8.45
C LEU A 23 9.23 16.77 6.98
N ALA A 24 9.33 17.73 6.06
CA ALA A 24 9.59 17.46 4.65
C ALA A 24 10.93 16.74 4.45
N VAL A 25 11.99 17.16 5.16
CA VAL A 25 13.30 16.52 5.13
C VAL A 25 13.21 15.08 5.67
N LEU A 26 12.51 14.85 6.77
CA LEU A 26 12.33 13.51 7.33
C LEU A 26 11.54 12.60 6.38
N MET A 27 10.45 13.10 5.79
CA MET A 27 9.70 12.33 4.79
C MET A 27 10.55 11.96 3.58
N LEU A 28 11.35 12.90 3.08
CA LEU A 28 12.24 12.66 1.95
C LEU A 28 13.35 11.66 2.31
N ALA A 29 13.97 11.80 3.49
CA ALA A 29 14.99 10.88 3.97
C ALA A 29 14.44 9.46 4.11
N THR A 30 13.24 9.30 4.69
CA THR A 30 12.55 8.01 4.76
C THR A 30 12.29 7.45 3.37
N TYR A 31 11.73 8.25 2.46
CA TYR A 31 11.45 7.80 1.09
C TYR A 31 12.71 7.33 0.36
N ILE A 32 13.80 8.09 0.42
CA ILE A 32 15.07 7.73 -0.23
C ILE A 32 15.67 6.47 0.39
N THR A 33 15.61 6.33 1.72
CA THR A 33 16.15 5.15 2.42
C THR A 33 15.42 3.87 2.02
N PHE A 34 14.10 3.95 1.77
CA PHE A 34 13.27 2.82 1.36
C PHE A 34 13.14 2.68 -0.16
N LEU A 35 13.73 3.56 -0.95
CA LEU A 35 13.65 3.50 -2.41
C LEU A 35 14.10 2.14 -2.99
N PRO A 36 15.20 1.51 -2.51
CA PRO A 36 15.62 0.20 -3.02
C PRO A 36 14.60 -0.91 -2.75
N ALA A 37 13.74 -0.78 -1.74
CA ALA A 37 12.74 -1.80 -1.42
C ALA A 37 11.67 -1.96 -2.51
N LEU A 38 11.53 -0.97 -3.40
CA LEU A 38 10.62 -1.03 -4.55
C LEU A 38 11.12 -1.99 -5.65
N GLU A 39 12.38 -2.40 -5.62
CA GLU A 39 12.98 -3.32 -6.58
C GLU A 39 13.09 -4.76 -6.04
N ASN A 40 12.48 -5.04 -4.89
CA ASN A 40 12.50 -6.39 -4.32
C ASN A 40 11.67 -7.37 -5.15
N GLU A 41 12.20 -8.59 -5.30
CA GLU A 41 11.49 -9.70 -5.94
C GLU A 41 10.63 -10.48 -4.93
N PHE A 42 9.84 -11.44 -5.43
CA PHE A 42 9.16 -12.40 -4.57
C PHE A 42 10.15 -13.18 -3.71
N THR A 43 9.82 -13.29 -2.43
CA THR A 43 10.53 -14.08 -1.45
C THR A 43 10.04 -15.53 -1.49
N ASN A 44 10.76 -16.44 -0.83
CA ASN A 44 10.41 -17.86 -0.78
C ASN A 44 9.52 -18.24 0.42
N TRP A 45 8.92 -17.27 1.10
CA TRP A 45 8.25 -17.51 2.37
C TRP A 45 6.74 -17.67 2.19
N ASP A 46 6.04 -16.58 1.90
CA ASP A 46 4.61 -16.52 1.72
C ASP A 46 4.23 -16.32 0.25
N ASP A 47 5.01 -15.56 -0.52
CA ASP A 47 4.72 -15.29 -1.95
C ASP A 47 4.42 -16.56 -2.78
N PRO A 48 5.14 -17.69 -2.63
CA PRO A 48 4.81 -18.91 -3.37
C PRO A 48 3.40 -19.39 -3.08
N LYS A 49 3.02 -19.37 -1.80
CA LYS A 49 1.76 -19.91 -1.31
C LYS A 49 0.56 -19.02 -1.67
N TYR A 50 0.71 -17.71 -1.55
CA TYR A 50 -0.40 -16.76 -1.67
C TYR A 50 -0.56 -16.18 -3.07
N ILE A 51 0.52 -16.07 -3.84
CA ILE A 51 0.52 -15.37 -5.13
C ILE A 51 0.92 -16.33 -6.25
N ILE A 52 2.13 -16.89 -6.20
CA ILE A 52 2.73 -17.60 -7.34
C ILE A 52 1.98 -18.91 -7.65
N ASP A 53 1.78 -19.76 -6.63
CA ASP A 53 1.15 -21.08 -6.78
C ASP A 53 -0.37 -21.03 -6.52
N ASN A 54 -0.90 -19.86 -6.18
CA ASN A 54 -2.31 -19.73 -5.86
C ASN A 54 -3.14 -19.58 -7.13
N HIS A 55 -3.73 -20.68 -7.61
CA HIS A 55 -4.52 -20.65 -8.83
C HIS A 55 -5.79 -19.81 -8.70
N ILE A 56 -6.37 -19.69 -7.50
CA ILE A 56 -7.62 -18.97 -7.26
C ILE A 56 -7.54 -17.49 -7.67
N ILE A 57 -6.36 -16.88 -7.60
CA ILE A 57 -6.18 -15.47 -7.97
C ILE A 57 -5.80 -15.26 -9.44
N LYS A 58 -5.68 -16.32 -10.25
CA LYS A 58 -5.14 -16.19 -11.62
C LYS A 58 -6.15 -15.74 -12.67
N ASP A 59 -7.43 -15.68 -12.33
CA ASP A 59 -8.46 -15.06 -13.16
C ASP A 59 -9.65 -14.59 -12.32
N LEU A 60 -10.46 -13.71 -12.91
CA LEU A 60 -11.67 -13.14 -12.33
C LEU A 60 -12.94 -13.86 -12.82
N SER A 61 -12.85 -15.14 -13.19
CA SER A 61 -14.05 -15.90 -13.55
C SER A 61 -15.02 -15.97 -12.37
N TRP A 62 -16.30 -16.17 -12.67
CA TRP A 62 -17.32 -16.35 -11.63
C TRP A 62 -16.99 -17.51 -10.69
N GLU A 63 -16.44 -18.61 -11.23
CA GLU A 63 -16.03 -19.79 -10.47
C GLU A 63 -14.94 -19.43 -9.45
N ARG A 64 -13.84 -18.80 -9.88
CA ARG A 64 -12.75 -18.40 -8.98
C ARG A 64 -13.16 -17.32 -7.99
N THR A 65 -13.92 -16.33 -8.44
CA THR A 65 -14.42 -15.28 -7.57
C THR A 65 -15.32 -15.87 -6.49
N ARG A 66 -16.21 -16.81 -6.83
CA ARG A 66 -17.02 -17.53 -5.83
C ARG A 66 -16.14 -18.33 -4.88
N ALA A 67 -15.13 -19.05 -5.38
CA ALA A 67 -14.21 -19.85 -4.56
C ALA A 67 -13.49 -19.00 -3.50
N ILE A 68 -13.08 -17.77 -3.84
CA ILE A 68 -12.48 -16.80 -2.89
C ILE A 68 -13.39 -16.55 -1.67
N PHE A 69 -14.68 -16.34 -1.88
CA PHE A 69 -15.63 -16.03 -0.80
C PHE A 69 -16.17 -17.27 -0.09
N MET A 70 -16.09 -18.43 -0.71
CA MET A 70 -16.51 -19.71 -0.11
C MET A 70 -15.38 -20.40 0.65
N ASP A 71 -14.18 -19.81 0.65
CA ASP A 71 -12.96 -20.38 1.26
C ASP A 71 -12.62 -21.77 0.70
N GLU A 72 -13.02 -22.00 -0.55
CA GLU A 72 -12.71 -23.21 -1.29
C GLU A 72 -11.20 -23.15 -1.62
N GLU A 73 -10.43 -24.16 -1.20
CA GLU A 73 -8.95 -24.22 -1.32
C GLU A 73 -8.14 -23.22 -0.47
N ARG A 74 -8.54 -23.00 0.78
CA ARG A 74 -7.84 -22.18 1.78
C ARG A 74 -6.33 -22.46 1.89
N LYS A 75 -5.51 -21.76 1.09
CA LYS A 75 -4.05 -21.80 1.21
C LYS A 75 -3.65 -21.02 2.47
N SER A 76 -4.15 -19.81 2.68
CA SER A 76 -3.72 -18.86 3.73
C SER A 76 -3.86 -19.30 5.18
N GLY A 77 -4.73 -20.24 5.53
CA GLY A 77 -5.10 -20.50 6.94
C GLY A 77 -5.92 -19.38 7.60
N LEU A 78 -6.05 -18.22 6.94
CA LEU A 78 -6.88 -17.08 7.34
C LEU A 78 -7.94 -16.80 6.27
N TYR A 79 -9.19 -16.61 6.68
CA TYR A 79 -10.26 -16.17 5.78
C TYR A 79 -10.08 -14.67 5.46
N ALA A 80 -9.67 -14.36 4.22
CA ALA A 80 -9.36 -13.00 3.78
C ALA A 80 -9.84 -12.73 2.34
N PRO A 81 -11.13 -12.93 2.01
CA PRO A 81 -11.63 -12.97 0.64
C PRO A 81 -11.38 -11.66 -0.14
N LEU A 82 -11.46 -10.51 0.52
CA LEU A 82 -11.20 -9.22 -0.13
C LEU A 82 -9.73 -9.05 -0.53
N THR A 83 -8.79 -9.61 0.25
CA THR A 83 -7.36 -9.61 -0.07
C THR A 83 -7.10 -10.46 -1.31
N TYR A 84 -7.66 -11.66 -1.37
CA TYR A 84 -7.55 -12.54 -2.53
C TYR A 84 -8.21 -11.95 -3.78
N LEU A 85 -9.36 -11.27 -3.61
CA LEU A 85 -10.01 -10.57 -4.72
C LEU A 85 -9.14 -9.42 -5.23
N SER A 86 -8.51 -8.65 -4.34
CA SER A 86 -7.52 -7.64 -4.73
C SER A 86 -6.44 -8.29 -5.57
N TRP A 87 -5.78 -9.34 -5.06
CA TRP A 87 -4.70 -10.03 -5.77
C TRP A 87 -5.12 -10.58 -7.12
N ALA A 88 -6.37 -11.04 -7.26
CA ALA A 88 -6.91 -11.49 -8.54
C ALA A 88 -7.07 -10.34 -9.54
N VAL A 89 -7.51 -9.17 -9.06
CA VAL A 89 -7.56 -7.94 -9.85
C VAL A 89 -6.14 -7.53 -10.25
N GLU A 90 -5.19 -7.47 -9.33
CA GLU A 90 -3.80 -7.12 -9.65
C GLU A 90 -3.18 -8.11 -10.64
N PHE A 91 -3.40 -9.41 -10.47
CA PHE A 91 -2.91 -10.44 -11.39
C PHE A 91 -3.45 -10.23 -12.80
N SER A 92 -4.71 -9.83 -12.94
CA SER A 92 -5.32 -9.55 -14.26
C SER A 92 -4.65 -8.38 -15.00
N TYR A 93 -4.02 -7.45 -14.27
CA TYR A 93 -3.32 -6.30 -14.85
C TYR A 93 -1.82 -6.53 -15.04
N VAL A 94 -1.15 -7.18 -14.07
CA VAL A 94 0.32 -7.23 -14.01
C VAL A 94 0.90 -8.64 -13.91
N ASN A 95 0.07 -9.69 -13.91
CA ASN A 95 0.49 -11.09 -13.71
C ASN A 95 1.40 -11.23 -12.48
N LEU A 96 2.61 -11.77 -12.63
CA LEU A 96 3.56 -12.01 -11.53
C LEU A 96 4.63 -10.91 -11.44
N GLU A 97 4.24 -9.65 -11.57
CA GLU A 97 5.15 -8.51 -11.36
C GLU A 97 5.23 -8.17 -9.86
N PRO A 98 6.35 -8.47 -9.15
CA PRO A 98 6.42 -8.36 -7.68
C PRO A 98 6.15 -6.94 -7.16
N TYR A 99 6.51 -5.94 -7.96
CA TYR A 99 6.41 -4.52 -7.61
C TYR A 99 4.99 -4.07 -7.22
N VAL A 100 3.93 -4.77 -7.63
CA VAL A 100 2.54 -4.41 -7.24
C VAL A 100 2.11 -5.08 -5.95
N TYR A 101 2.66 -6.25 -5.64
CA TYR A 101 2.27 -7.06 -4.48
C TYR A 101 2.97 -6.66 -3.19
N HIS A 102 4.13 -5.99 -3.27
CA HIS A 102 4.96 -5.61 -2.12
C HIS A 102 4.95 -4.11 -1.78
N ARG A 103 3.91 -3.35 -2.17
CA ARG A 103 3.82 -1.90 -1.89
C ARG A 103 3.15 -1.54 -0.57
#